data_AF-A0A1I4EQL2-F1
#
_entry.id   AF-A0A1I4EQL2-F1
#
_cell.length_a   1.000
_cell.length_b   1.000
_cell.length_c   1.000
_cell.angle_alpha   90.00
_cell.angle_beta   90.00
_cell.angle_gamma   90.00
#
_symmetry.space_group_name_H-M   'P 1'
#
loop_
_entity.id
_entity.type
_entity.pdbx_description
1 polymer ?
#
loop_
_entity_poly.entity_id
_entity_poly.type
_entity_poly.pdbx_seq_one_letter_code
_entity_poly.pdbx_strand_id
1 'polypeptide(L)'
;MSDRDKSARKAQLKAWKQAQRQRAQAEFPLPDARLRLFFDGVERLRARHGCFHDTRHAMQCIDAMALSDEEANALLDWCQAYGGHCDCEIAANTHSHWLASRDRAAAADTGA
;
A
#
# COMPACT_ATOMS: atom_id res chain seq x y z
N MET A 1 -26.57 -22.90 -14.50
CA MET A 1 -25.94 -22.67 -13.17
C MET A 1 -27.01 -22.15 -12.22
N SER A 2 -27.18 -22.80 -11.07
CA SER A 2 -28.19 -22.40 -10.09
C SER A 2 -27.74 -21.16 -9.30
N ASP A 3 -28.67 -20.46 -8.64
CA ASP A 3 -28.32 -19.32 -7.79
C ASP A 3 -27.50 -19.73 -6.55
N ARG A 4 -27.61 -20.99 -6.12
CA ARG A 4 -26.77 -21.59 -5.07
C ARG A 4 -25.32 -21.78 -5.52
N ASP A 5 -25.09 -22.16 -6.78
CA ASP A 5 -23.72 -22.26 -7.33
C ASP A 5 -23.08 -20.87 -7.45
N LYS A 6 -23.87 -19.85 -7.81
CA LYS A 6 -23.41 -18.45 -7.88
C LYS A 6 -23.03 -17.92 -6.50
N SER A 7 -23.82 -18.20 -5.46
CA SER A 7 -23.53 -17.74 -4.09
C SER A 7 -22.30 -18.43 -3.49
N ALA A 8 -22.15 -19.74 -3.72
CA ALA A 8 -20.96 -20.50 -3.29
C ALA A 8 -19.68 -19.97 -3.96
N ARG A 9 -19.71 -19.73 -5.28
CA ARG A 9 -18.57 -19.14 -6.02
C ARG A 9 -18.21 -17.75 -5.51
N LYS A 10 -19.22 -16.92 -5.20
CA LYS A 10 -19.01 -15.58 -4.64
C LYS A 10 -18.36 -15.64 -3.25
N ALA A 11 -18.80 -16.56 -2.39
CA ALA A 11 -18.23 -16.75 -1.05
C ALA A 11 -16.75 -17.19 -1.13
N GLN A 12 -16.44 -18.16 -1.99
CA GLN A 12 -15.07 -18.63 -2.19
C GLN A 12 -14.15 -17.51 -2.71
N LEU A 13 -14.62 -16.71 -3.67
CA LEU A 13 -13.86 -15.57 -4.18
C LEU A 13 -13.62 -14.51 -3.09
N LYS A 14 -14.61 -14.25 -2.22
CA LYS A 14 -14.47 -13.31 -1.10
C LYS A 14 -13.41 -13.80 -0.10
N ALA A 15 -13.47 -15.08 0.28
CA ALA A 15 -12.50 -15.68 1.20
C ALA A 15 -11.08 -15.66 0.63
N TRP A 16 -10.92 -16.01 -0.64
CA TRP A 16 -9.62 -15.94 -1.32
C TRP A 16 -9.06 -14.51 -1.34
N LYS A 17 -9.87 -13.51 -1.71
CA LYS A 17 -9.46 -12.10 -1.69
C LYS A 17 -9.08 -11.63 -0.28
N GLN A 18 -9.78 -12.10 0.74
CA GLN A 18 -9.47 -11.76 2.13
C GLN A 18 -8.13 -12.33 2.57
N ALA A 19 -7.86 -13.61 2.27
CA ALA A 19 -6.58 -14.22 2.56
C ALA A 19 -5.42 -13.52 1.85
N GLN A 20 -5.62 -13.09 0.59
CA GLN A 20 -4.62 -12.31 -0.15
C GLN A 20 -4.31 -10.97 0.55
N ARG A 21 -5.33 -10.24 1.01
CA ARG A 21 -5.12 -8.99 1.74
C ARG A 21 -4.37 -9.19 3.06
N GLN A 22 -4.72 -10.22 3.83
CA GLN A 22 -4.05 -10.52 5.09
C GLN A 22 -2.56 -10.83 4.88
N ARG A 23 -2.23 -11.53 3.80
CA ARG A 23 -0.83 -11.80 3.42
C ARG A 23 -0.10 -10.51 3.04
N ALA A 24 -0.70 -9.67 2.20
CA ALA A 24 -0.10 -8.40 1.81
C ALA A 24 0.13 -7.45 3.01
N GLN A 25 -0.83 -7.37 3.94
CA GLN A 25 -0.68 -6.57 5.15
C GLN A 25 0.41 -7.09 6.09
N ALA A 26 0.67 -8.40 6.11
CA ALA A 26 1.73 -9.00 6.91
C ALA A 26 3.14 -8.69 6.37
N GLU A 27 3.24 -8.26 5.11
CA GLU A 27 4.49 -7.86 4.46
C GLU A 27 4.79 -6.37 4.62
N PHE A 28 3.90 -5.59 5.26
CA PHE A 28 4.13 -4.17 5.45
C PHE A 28 5.36 -3.91 6.33
N PRO A 29 6.31 -3.08 5.89
CA PRO A 29 7.55 -2.83 6.63
C PRO A 29 7.32 -1.92 7.85
N LEU A 30 6.19 -1.20 7.87
CA LEU A 30 5.84 -0.24 8.92
C LEU A 30 4.35 -0.35 9.28
N PRO A 31 3.95 0.13 10.47
CA PRO A 31 2.54 0.27 10.81
C PRO A 31 1.76 1.13 9.81
N ASP A 32 0.48 0.83 9.60
CA ASP A 32 -0.39 1.49 8.61
C ASP A 32 -0.39 3.03 8.73
N ALA A 33 -0.38 3.55 9.96
CA ALA A 33 -0.33 4.98 10.21
C ALA A 33 0.97 5.63 9.71
N ARG A 34 2.12 4.94 9.83
CA ARG A 34 3.41 5.43 9.33
C ARG A 34 3.49 5.32 7.81
N LEU A 35 2.96 4.24 7.22
CA LEU A 35 2.86 4.12 5.75
C LEU A 35 1.99 5.22 5.15
N ARG A 36 0.87 5.55 5.77
CA ARG A 36 0.04 6.70 5.36
C ARG A 36 0.83 8.00 5.37
N LEU A 37 1.54 8.30 6.45
CA LEU A 37 2.36 9.51 6.57
C LEU A 37 3.43 9.56 5.47
N PHE A 38 4.09 8.44 5.19
CA PHE A 38 5.07 8.32 4.12
C PHE A 38 4.46 8.64 2.75
N PHE A 39 3.38 7.96 2.37
CA PHE A 39 2.76 8.15 1.06
C PHE A 39 2.14 9.54 0.88
N ASP A 40 1.49 10.08 1.91
CA ASP A 40 0.95 11.45 1.89
C ASP A 40 2.08 12.48 1.75
N GLY A 41 3.25 12.22 2.34
CA GLY A 41 4.45 13.05 2.20
C GLY A 41 5.00 13.03 0.77
N VAL A 42 5.22 11.84 0.22
CA VAL A 42 5.73 11.64 -1.14
C VAL A 42 4.80 12.28 -2.17
N GLU A 43 3.47 12.06 -2.06
CA GLU A 43 2.48 12.64 -2.96
C GLU A 43 2.50 14.18 -2.91
N ARG A 44 2.59 14.77 -1.71
CA ARG A 44 2.64 16.22 -1.52
C ARG A 44 3.89 16.84 -2.15
N LEU A 45 5.05 16.23 -1.93
CA LEU A 45 6.30 16.70 -2.49
C LEU A 45 6.30 16.56 -4.02
N ARG A 46 5.82 15.42 -4.55
CA ARG A 46 5.69 15.20 -5.99
C ARG A 46 4.70 16.16 -6.65
N ALA A 47 3.56 16.44 -6.00
CA ALA A 47 2.59 17.41 -6.50
C ALA A 47 3.16 18.83 -6.56
N ARG A 48 4.06 19.18 -5.64
CA ARG A 48 4.69 20.51 -5.58
C ARG A 48 5.87 20.66 -6.53
N HIS A 49 6.69 19.62 -6.66
CA HIS A 49 8.01 19.70 -7.32
C HIS A 49 8.13 18.83 -8.58
N GLY A 50 7.13 18.01 -8.89
CA GLY A 50 7.23 16.98 -9.91
C GLY A 50 8.00 15.75 -9.43
N CYS A 51 8.24 14.80 -10.33
CA CYS A 51 9.11 13.66 -10.08
C CYS A 51 10.45 13.86 -10.81
N PHE A 52 11.57 13.60 -10.13
CA PHE A 52 12.91 13.67 -10.71
C PHE A 52 13.44 12.30 -11.16
N HIS A 53 12.57 11.28 -11.24
CA HIS A 53 12.93 9.89 -11.56
C HIS A 53 13.95 9.28 -10.59
N ASP A 54 13.93 9.72 -9.34
CA ASP A 54 14.67 9.14 -8.22
C ASP A 54 13.77 9.10 -6.97
N THR A 55 14.34 8.72 -5.83
CA THR A 55 13.64 8.55 -4.54
C THR A 55 13.86 9.72 -3.58
N ARG A 56 14.22 10.92 -4.07
CA ARG A 56 14.63 12.02 -3.19
C ARG A 56 13.51 12.48 -2.26
N HIS A 57 12.26 12.50 -2.71
CA HIS A 57 11.14 12.90 -1.86
C HIS A 57 10.80 11.81 -0.85
N ALA A 58 10.88 10.54 -1.24
CA ALA A 58 10.78 9.42 -0.32
C ALA A 58 11.84 9.48 0.79
N MET A 59 13.11 9.75 0.43
CA MET A 59 14.19 9.93 1.42
C MET A 59 13.92 11.12 2.35
N GLN A 60 13.48 12.27 1.82
CA GLN A 60 13.08 13.41 2.65
C GLN A 60 11.96 13.06 3.65
N CYS A 61 10.99 12.24 3.24
CA CYS A 61 9.94 11.77 4.13
C CYS A 61 10.47 10.82 5.21
N ILE A 62 11.37 9.90 4.84
CA ILE A 62 12.03 8.98 5.78
C ILE A 62 12.79 9.76 6.86
N ASP A 63 13.59 10.74 6.45
CA ASP A 63 14.35 11.61 7.36
C ASP A 63 13.41 12.35 8.33
N ALA A 64 12.31 12.91 7.80
CA ALA A 64 11.32 13.63 8.59
C ALA A 64 10.53 12.72 9.56
N MET A 65 10.44 11.42 9.28
CA MET A 65 9.71 10.45 10.08
C MET A 65 10.54 9.90 11.25
N ALA A 66 11.84 10.24 11.34
CA ALA A 66 12.77 9.71 12.33
C ALA A 66 12.71 8.16 12.42
N LEU A 67 12.76 7.50 11.26
CA LEU A 67 12.86 6.05 11.17
C LEU A 67 14.27 5.61 11.59
N SER A 68 14.37 4.43 12.21
CA SER A 68 15.67 3.75 12.33
C SER A 68 16.21 3.35 10.95
N ASP A 69 17.52 3.13 10.85
CA ASP A 69 18.15 2.68 9.61
C ASP A 69 17.53 1.36 9.12
N GLU A 70 17.20 0.44 10.03
CA GLU A 70 16.53 -0.82 9.71
C GLU A 70 15.11 -0.59 9.14
N GLU A 71 14.31 0.29 9.76
CA GLU A 71 12.97 0.65 9.28
C GLU A 71 13.02 1.34 7.92
N ALA A 72 13.98 2.25 7.72
CA ALA A 72 14.17 2.96 6.46
C ALA A 72 14.55 2.00 5.33
N ASN A 73 15.52 1.12 5.58
CA ASN A 73 15.94 0.11 4.60
C ASN A 73 14.80 -0.86 4.27
N ALA A 74 14.08 -1.38 5.27
CA ALA A 74 12.94 -2.25 5.05
C ALA A 74 11.83 -1.57 4.22
N LEU A 75 11.58 -0.27 4.46
CA LEU A 75 10.61 0.49 3.67
C LEU A 75 11.06 0.65 2.21
N LEU A 76 12.32 0.98 1.97
CA LEU A 76 12.87 1.15 0.62
C LEU A 76 12.92 -0.17 -0.15
N ASP A 77 13.38 -1.25 0.48
CA ASP A 77 13.41 -2.59 -0.11
C ASP A 77 12.00 -3.05 -0.49
N TRP A 78 11.03 -2.82 0.39
CA TRP A 78 9.63 -3.14 0.10
C TRP A 78 9.08 -2.27 -1.04
N CYS A 79 9.38 -0.98 -1.09
CA CYS A 79 9.03 -0.13 -2.23
C CYS A 79 9.56 -0.72 -3.54
N GLN A 80 10.85 -1.08 -3.59
CA GLN A 80 11.48 -1.66 -4.78
C GLN A 80 10.89 -3.02 -5.17
N ALA A 81 10.59 -3.89 -4.20
CA ALA A 81 9.96 -5.18 -4.45
C ALA A 81 8.59 -5.04 -5.14
N TYR A 82 7.88 -3.94 -4.86
CA TYR A 82 6.61 -3.59 -5.50
C TYR A 82 6.76 -2.56 -6.64
N GLY A 83 7.97 -2.44 -7.20
CA GLY A 83 8.25 -1.64 -8.39
C GLY A 83 8.25 -0.13 -8.15
N GLY A 84 8.61 0.33 -6.95
CA GLY A 84 8.77 1.73 -6.56
C GLY A 84 10.23 2.19 -6.59
N HIS A 85 10.78 2.48 -7.77
CA HIS A 85 12.19 2.91 -7.93
C HIS A 85 12.35 4.44 -8.09
N CYS A 86 11.28 5.17 -8.45
CA CYS A 86 11.17 6.63 -8.32
C CYS A 86 10.00 7.01 -7.40
N ASP A 87 9.94 8.27 -6.95
CA ASP A 87 8.79 8.82 -6.23
C ASP A 87 7.47 8.67 -7.00
N CYS A 88 7.52 8.72 -8.34
CA CYS A 88 6.37 8.47 -9.22
C CYS A 88 5.84 7.04 -9.11
N GLU A 89 6.74 6.07 -9.11
CA GLU A 89 6.44 4.65 -9.06
C GLU A 89 6.09 4.21 -7.64
N ILE A 90 6.71 4.79 -6.60
CA ILE A 90 6.30 4.58 -5.21
C ILE A 90 4.83 4.96 -5.05
N ALA A 91 4.39 6.09 -5.62
CA ALA A 91 3.00 6.51 -5.55
C ALA A 91 2.05 5.75 -6.49
N ALA A 92 2.52 5.29 -7.66
CA ALA A 92 1.69 4.58 -8.62
C ALA A 92 1.56 3.08 -8.29
N ASN A 93 2.62 2.45 -7.80
CA ASN A 93 2.73 1.00 -7.62
C ASN A 93 2.64 0.63 -6.14
N THR A 94 3.59 1.07 -5.32
CA THR A 94 3.67 0.68 -3.90
C THR A 94 2.50 1.24 -3.08
N HIS A 95 2.15 2.52 -3.28
CA HIS A 95 1.01 3.15 -2.61
C HIS A 95 -0.31 2.49 -3.04
N SER A 96 -0.48 2.19 -4.33
CA SER A 96 -1.65 1.46 -4.84
C SER A 96 -1.74 0.04 -4.25
N HIS A 97 -0.60 -0.66 -4.12
CA HIS A 97 -0.55 -1.97 -3.48
C HIS A 97 -0.99 -1.91 -2.01
N TRP A 98 -0.51 -0.91 -1.27
CA TRP A 98 -0.92 -0.65 0.11
C TRP A 98 -2.42 -0.33 0.22
N LEU A 99 -2.95 0.57 -0.62
CA LEU A 99 -4.37 0.92 -0.67
C LEU A 99 -5.26 -0.29 -1.00
N ALA A 100 -4.91 -1.06 -2.03
CA ALA A 100 -5.67 -2.25 -2.43
C ALA A 100 -5.72 -3.34 -1.34
N SER A 101 -4.71 -3.37 -0.48
CA SER A 101 -4.64 -4.28 0.66
C SER A 101 -5.53 -3.83 1.83
N ARG A 102 -5.91 -2.54 1.87
CA ARG A 102 -6.80 -1.95 2.89
C ARG A 102 -8.25 -1.86 2.43
N ASP A 103 -8.47 -1.52 1.17
CA ASP A 103 -9.81 -1.27 0.65
C ASP A 103 -10.64 -2.55 0.49
N ARG A 104 -11.86 -2.49 1.05
CA ARG A 104 -12.90 -3.53 1.28
C ARG A 104 -13.03 -4.06 2.72
N ALA A 105 -12.43 -3.43 3.72
CA ALA A 105 -12.91 -3.56 5.11
C ALA A 105 -14.12 -2.63 5.38
N ALA A 106 -14.09 -1.39 4.87
CA ALA A 106 -15.15 -0.41 5.13
C ALA A 106 -16.47 -0.65 4.34
N ALA A 107 -16.41 -1.27 3.16
CA ALA A 107 -17.61 -1.48 2.33
C ALA A 107 -18.45 -2.72 2.73
N ALA A 108 -18.10 -3.40 3.82
CA ALA A 108 -18.83 -4.57 4.32
C ALA A 108 -19.79 -4.24 5.47
N ASP A 109 -19.83 -2.99 5.93
CA ASP A 109 -20.61 -2.54 7.12
C ASP A 109 -21.69 -1.49 6.78
N THR A 110 -22.19 -1.46 5.54
CA THR A 110 -23.30 -0.58 5.15
C THR A 110 -24.34 -1.36 4.34
N GLY A 111 -24.88 -2.40 4.97
CA GLY A 111 -25.93 -3.23 4.42
C GLY A 111 -26.68 -3.95 5.53
N ALA A 112 -27.41 -3.17 6.32
CA ALA A 112 -28.52 -3.62 7.15
C ALA A 112 -29.80 -2.96 6.63
#